data_AF-A0A537FZH2-F1
#
_entry.id   AF-A0A537FZH2-F1
#
_cell.length_a   1.000
_cell.length_b   1.000
_cell.length_c   1.000
_cell.angle_alpha   90.00
_cell.angle_beta   90.00
_cell.angle_gamma   90.00
#
_symmetry.space_group_name_H-M   'P 1'
#
loop_
_entity.id
_entity.type
_entity.pdbx_description
1 polymer ?
#
loop_
_entity_poly.entity_id
_entity_poly.type
_entity_poly.pdbx_seq_one_letter_code
_entity_poly.pdbx_strand_id
1 'polypeptide(L)'
;MLRELRQRANRKPREKQKLPQKIRSENASSEITIEISLPSSKVAETVYRSLLPETKQPSGFRSHVSVKWRARTLELRIFADDIVALRAASNTFLRFVAVAVKTVDVVAPFYRNANAA
;
A
#
# COMPACT_ATOMS: atom_id res chain seq x y z
N MET A 1 -42.45 19.55 29.38
CA MET A 1 -41.58 18.47 29.89
C MET A 1 -41.55 17.17 29.06
N LEU A 2 -42.23 17.09 27.89
CA LEU A 2 -42.30 15.87 27.05
C LEU A 2 -41.62 15.98 25.66
N ARG A 3 -41.08 17.15 25.28
CA ARG A 3 -40.37 17.34 24.00
C ARG A 3 -38.87 17.01 24.06
N GLU A 4 -38.27 16.99 25.25
CA GLU A 4 -36.85 16.70 25.48
C GLU A 4 -36.51 15.19 25.45
N LEU A 5 -37.51 14.31 25.64
CA LEU A 5 -37.28 12.87 25.74
C LEU A 5 -37.29 12.14 24.40
N ARG A 6 -37.79 12.75 23.31
CA ARG A 6 -37.80 12.13 21.98
C ARG A 6 -36.50 12.29 21.19
N GLN A 7 -35.61 13.22 21.56
CA GLN A 7 -34.36 13.44 20.81
C GLN A 7 -33.22 12.49 21.20
N ARG A 8 -33.35 11.71 22.28
CA ARG A 8 -32.32 10.76 22.71
C ARG A 8 -32.36 9.41 21.97
N ALA A 9 -33.45 9.11 21.27
CA ALA A 9 -33.66 7.80 20.63
C ALA A 9 -33.19 7.70 19.16
N ASN A 10 -32.65 8.79 18.57
CA ASN A 10 -32.27 8.80 17.15
C ASN A 10 -30.78 9.09 16.88
N ARG A 11 -29.89 8.82 17.85
CA ARG A 11 -28.45 8.84 17.57
C ARG A 11 -28.07 7.52 16.90
N LYS A 12 -28.02 7.54 15.55
CA LYS A 12 -27.36 6.50 14.76
C LYS A 12 -26.04 6.11 15.43
N PRO A 13 -25.72 4.80 15.56
CA PRO A 13 -24.44 4.40 16.11
C PRO A 13 -23.35 5.08 15.27
N ARG A 14 -22.47 5.84 15.93
CA ARG A 14 -21.29 6.43 15.30
C ARG A 14 -20.59 5.31 14.56
N GLU A 15 -20.64 5.39 13.23
CA GLU A 15 -19.79 4.60 12.36
C GLU A 15 -18.38 4.78 12.90
N LYS A 16 -17.81 3.70 13.46
CA LYS A 16 -16.45 3.70 13.97
C LYS A 16 -15.60 4.09 12.77
N GLN A 17 -15.20 5.36 12.69
CA GLN A 17 -14.11 5.80 11.84
C GLN A 17 -12.98 4.83 12.15
N LYS A 18 -12.74 3.89 11.24
CA LYS A 18 -11.55 3.06 11.31
C LYS A 18 -10.41 4.05 11.23
N LEU A 19 -9.81 4.33 12.39
CA LEU A 19 -8.57 5.06 12.47
C LEU A 19 -7.63 4.43 11.43
N PRO A 20 -6.93 5.22 10.60
CA PRO A 20 -5.94 4.66 9.70
C PRO A 20 -5.01 3.80 10.56
N GLN A 21 -5.02 2.50 10.29
CA GLN A 21 -4.28 1.48 11.02
C GLN A 21 -2.80 1.90 11.00
N LYS A 22 -2.35 2.50 12.09
CA LYS A 22 -0.97 2.93 12.27
C LYS A 22 -0.16 1.68 12.62
N ILE A 23 0.09 0.83 11.62
CA ILE A 23 0.92 -0.38 11.80
C ILE A 23 2.38 0.04 11.68
N ARG A 24 2.86 0.82 12.65
CA ARG A 24 4.26 0.68 13.02
C ARG A 24 4.30 -0.62 13.83
N SER A 25 5.15 -1.58 13.47
CA SER A 25 5.61 -2.53 14.49
C SER A 25 6.14 -1.65 15.62
N GLU A 26 5.58 -1.77 16.82
CA GLU A 26 6.03 -0.98 17.99
C GLU A 26 7.53 -1.19 18.26
N ASN A 27 8.15 -2.21 17.62
CA ASN A 27 9.55 -2.59 17.73
C ASN A 27 10.34 -2.54 16.41
N ALA A 28 9.86 -1.88 15.35
CA ALA A 28 10.64 -1.80 14.10
C ALA A 28 11.95 -1.04 14.33
N SER A 29 13.07 -1.76 14.37
CA SER A 29 14.41 -1.19 14.55
C SER A 29 15.01 -0.69 13.24
N SER A 30 14.39 -0.99 12.10
CA SER A 30 14.95 -0.69 10.78
C SER A 30 13.86 -0.35 9.76
N GLU A 31 14.14 0.62 8.90
CA GLU A 31 13.24 1.12 7.87
C GLU A 31 14.00 1.36 6.55
N ILE A 32 13.32 1.13 5.43
CA ILE A 32 13.77 1.59 4.11
C ILE A 32 12.59 2.15 3.32
N THR A 33 12.82 3.25 2.60
CA THR A 33 11.90 3.78 1.59
C THR A 33 12.55 3.66 0.22
N ILE A 34 11.82 3.09 -0.75
CA ILE A 34 12.29 2.87 -2.11
C ILE A 34 11.30 3.55 -3.06
N GLU A 35 11.82 4.45 -3.89
CA GLU A 35 11.05 5.12 -4.94
C GLU A 35 11.42 4.57 -6.31
N ILE A 36 10.42 4.13 -7.06
CA ILE A 36 10.60 3.51 -8.38
C ILE A 36 9.84 4.33 -9.41
N SER A 37 10.59 4.93 -10.34
CA SER A 37 10.01 5.64 -11.48
C SER A 37 9.54 4.64 -12.53
N LEU A 38 8.28 4.77 -12.95
CA LEU A 38 7.64 3.92 -13.95
C LEU A 38 7.32 4.71 -15.23
N PRO A 39 7.12 4.02 -16.37
CA PRO A 39 6.96 4.69 -17.67
C PRO A 39 5.75 5.62 -17.78
N SER A 40 4.68 5.36 -17.02
CA SER A 40 3.49 6.21 -17.00
C SER A 40 2.75 6.10 -15.67
N SER A 41 1.89 7.08 -15.40
CA SER A 41 1.00 7.05 -14.23
C SER A 41 0.08 5.83 -14.24
N LYS A 42 -0.36 5.39 -15.42
CA LYS A 42 -1.22 4.22 -15.55
C LYS A 42 -0.49 2.92 -15.21
N VAL A 43 0.77 2.78 -15.64
CA VAL A 43 1.61 1.65 -15.23
C VAL A 43 1.83 1.66 -13.72
N ALA A 44 2.11 2.82 -13.13
CA ALA A 44 2.28 2.96 -11.68
C ALA A 44 1.03 2.58 -10.89
N GLU A 45 -0.14 3.03 -11.33
CA GLU A 45 -1.42 2.64 -10.73
C GLU A 45 -1.66 1.12 -10.83
N THR A 46 -1.43 0.52 -12.00
CA THR A 46 -1.65 -0.92 -12.22
C THR A 46 -0.72 -1.76 -11.34
N VAL A 47 0.58 -1.42 -11.28
CA VAL A 47 1.54 -2.10 -10.41
C VAL A 47 1.18 -1.91 -8.94
N TYR A 48 0.81 -0.70 -8.51
CA TYR A 48 0.33 -0.47 -7.15
C TYR A 48 -0.85 -1.38 -6.79
N ARG A 49 -1.87 -1.46 -7.67
CA ARG A 49 -3.07 -2.25 -7.41
C ARG A 49 -2.77 -3.74 -7.31
N SER A 50 -1.80 -4.25 -8.07
CA SER A 50 -1.40 -5.66 -7.99
C SER A 50 -0.60 -5.99 -6.74
N LEU A 51 0.15 -5.02 -6.18
CA LEU A 51 0.92 -5.21 -4.94
C LEU A 51 0.08 -5.04 -3.67
N LEU A 52 -1.02 -4.27 -3.72
CA LEU A 52 -1.87 -3.98 -2.56
C LEU A 52 -2.39 -5.21 -1.78
N PRO A 53 -2.78 -6.35 -2.40
CA PRO A 53 -3.14 -7.54 -1.63
C PRO A 53 -1.97 -8.09 -0.81
N GLU A 54 -0.75 -8.02 -1.34
CA GLU A 54 0.46 -8.57 -0.70
C GLU A 54 0.92 -7.78 0.53
N THR A 55 0.45 -6.54 0.69
CA THR A 55 0.72 -5.74 1.90
C THR A 55 -0.12 -6.16 3.10
N LYS A 56 -1.16 -6.99 2.90
CA LYS A 56 -2.06 -7.45 3.96
C LYS A 56 -1.51 -8.72 4.61
N GLN A 57 -0.36 -8.59 5.27
CA GLN A 57 0.24 -9.71 5.99
C GLN A 57 -0.49 -9.98 7.32
N PRO A 58 -0.68 -11.26 7.71
CA PRO A 58 -1.25 -11.59 9.00
C PRO A 58 -0.32 -11.20 10.17
N SER A 59 -0.88 -11.13 11.37
CA SER A 59 -0.12 -10.89 12.60
C SER A 59 0.97 -11.96 12.79
N GLY A 60 2.19 -11.54 13.14
CA GLY A 60 3.33 -12.43 13.41
C GLY A 60 4.50 -12.29 12.43
N PHE A 61 4.35 -11.50 11.37
CA PHE A 61 5.48 -11.13 10.51
C PHE A 61 6.38 -10.08 11.17
N ARG A 62 7.70 -10.27 11.05
CA ARG A 62 8.75 -9.35 11.54
C ARG A 62 9.00 -8.15 10.64
N SER A 63 8.08 -7.88 9.72
CA SER A 63 8.15 -6.80 8.75
C SER A 63 6.75 -6.31 8.38
N HIS A 64 6.64 -5.03 8.09
CA HIS A 64 5.43 -4.40 7.57
C HIS A 64 5.77 -3.58 6.33
N VAL A 65 5.00 -3.76 5.27
CA VAL A 65 5.19 -3.04 4.00
C VAL A 65 3.97 -2.21 3.68
N SER A 66 4.19 -0.94 3.34
CA SER A 66 3.19 -0.06 2.76
C SER A 66 3.62 0.34 1.36
N VAL A 67 2.66 0.38 0.44
CA VAL A 67 2.88 0.80 -0.94
C VAL A 67 1.99 2.01 -1.20
N LYS A 68 2.53 3.00 -1.91
CA LYS A 68 1.78 4.15 -2.44
C LYS A 68 2.22 4.40 -3.88
N TRP A 69 1.40 5.11 -4.63
CA TRP A 69 1.83 5.66 -5.92
C TRP A 69 1.47 7.13 -6.01
N ARG A 70 2.28 7.90 -6.73
CA ARG A 70 2.06 9.32 -7.04
C ARG A 70 2.53 9.58 -8.45
N ALA A 71 1.63 10.04 -9.32
CA ALA A 71 1.91 10.17 -10.75
C ALA A 71 2.56 8.88 -11.28
N ARG A 72 3.79 8.97 -11.80
CA ARG A 72 4.55 7.83 -12.34
C ARG A 72 5.49 7.15 -11.33
N THR A 73 5.42 7.49 -10.05
CA THR A 73 6.34 6.96 -9.03
C THR A 73 5.60 6.01 -8.09
N LEU A 74 6.19 4.83 -7.87
CA LEU A 74 5.77 3.89 -6.84
C LEU A 74 6.69 4.06 -5.62
N GLU A 75 6.10 4.25 -4.44
CA GLU A 75 6.82 4.35 -3.17
C GLU A 75 6.55 3.08 -2.35
N LEU A 76 7.61 2.35 -2.00
CA LEU A 76 7.60 1.23 -1.06
C LEU A 76 8.20 1.71 0.26
N ARG A 77 7.48 1.57 1.37
CA ARG A 77 8.04 1.75 2.72
C ARG A 77 7.99 0.44 3.46
N ILE A 78 9.14 -0.01 3.95
CA ILE A 78 9.30 -1.29 4.63
C ILE A 78 9.86 -1.02 6.01
N PHE A 79 9.14 -1.45 7.02
CA PHE A 79 9.54 -1.45 8.42
C PHE A 79 9.83 -2.89 8.83
N ALA A 80 10.90 -3.13 9.59
CA ALA A 80 11.23 -4.46 10.07
C ALA A 80 11.89 -4.44 11.44
N ASP A 81 11.80 -5.56 12.15
CA ASP A 81 12.35 -5.74 13.49
C ASP A 81 13.88 -5.95 13.49
N ASP A 82 14.47 -6.30 12.34
CA ASP A 82 15.92 -6.45 12.14
C ASP A 82 16.31 -6.32 10.66
N ILE A 83 17.62 -6.22 10.37
CA ILE A 83 18.14 -6.05 9.01
C ILE A 83 17.94 -7.29 8.12
N VAL A 84 17.82 -8.48 8.70
CA VAL A 84 17.59 -9.74 7.97
C VAL A 84 16.15 -9.78 7.47
N ALA A 85 15.19 -9.41 8.30
CA ALA A 85 13.79 -9.24 7.95
C ALA A 85 13.60 -8.10 6.95
N LEU A 86 14.31 -6.97 7.12
CA LEU A 86 14.31 -5.86 6.16
C LEU A 86 14.77 -6.33 4.77
N ARG A 87 15.89 -7.07 4.71
CA ARG A 87 16.43 -7.63 3.46
C ARG A 87 15.44 -8.61 2.81
N ALA A 88 14.84 -9.50 3.61
CA ALA A 88 13.87 -10.47 3.11
C ALA A 88 12.63 -9.76 2.52
N ALA A 89 12.04 -8.82 3.26
CA ALA A 89 10.88 -8.05 2.80
C ALA A 89 11.20 -7.21 1.56
N SER A 90 12.36 -6.53 1.54
CA SER A 90 12.80 -5.73 0.39
C SER A 90 12.95 -6.57 -0.86
N ASN A 91 13.65 -7.71 -0.76
CA ASN A 91 13.83 -8.61 -1.91
C ASN A 91 12.50 -9.16 -2.44
N THR A 92 11.58 -9.54 -1.55
CA THR A 92 10.25 -10.03 -1.94
C THR A 92 9.46 -8.95 -2.70
N PHE A 93 9.35 -7.75 -2.14
CA PHE A 93 8.56 -6.69 -2.77
C PHE A 93 9.20 -6.15 -4.05
N LEU A 94 10.53 -6.02 -4.10
CA LEU A 94 11.22 -5.66 -5.34
C LEU A 94 11.00 -6.72 -6.44
N ARG A 95 10.96 -8.01 -6.07
CA ARG A 95 10.64 -9.08 -7.01
C ARG A 95 9.19 -8.98 -7.50
N PHE A 96 8.23 -8.67 -6.63
CA PHE A 96 6.85 -8.44 -7.03
C PHE A 96 6.71 -7.25 -7.99
N VAL A 97 7.40 -6.14 -7.71
CA VAL A 97 7.43 -4.99 -8.65
C VAL A 97 8.02 -5.41 -10.00
N ALA A 98 9.15 -6.10 -10.02
CA ALA A 98 9.79 -6.53 -11.27
C ALA A 98 8.88 -7.44 -12.10
N VAL A 99 8.18 -8.38 -11.46
CA VAL A 99 7.22 -9.26 -12.13
C VAL A 99 6.02 -8.46 -12.63
N ALA A 100 5.43 -7.58 -11.81
CA ALA A 100 4.29 -6.76 -12.20
C ALA A 100 4.61 -5.85 -13.40
N VAL A 101 5.77 -5.18 -13.39
CA VAL A 101 6.23 -4.34 -14.50
C VAL A 101 6.42 -5.17 -15.78
N LYS A 102 7.10 -6.30 -15.68
CA LYS A 102 7.31 -7.19 -16.84
C LYS A 102 6.01 -7.74 -17.39
N THR A 103 5.07 -8.12 -16.52
CA THR A 103 3.75 -8.59 -16.94
C THR A 103 3.01 -7.50 -17.70
N VAL A 104 2.96 -6.27 -17.17
CA VAL A 104 2.32 -5.14 -17.85
C VAL A 104 2.95 -4.86 -19.22
N ASP A 105 4.27 -4.92 -19.33
CA ASP A 105 4.98 -4.71 -20.60
C ASP A 105 4.60 -5.75 -21.67
N VAL A 106 4.35 -7.00 -21.25
CA VAL A 106 3.99 -8.11 -22.15
C VAL A 106 2.49 -8.12 -22.47
N VAL A 107 1.62 -7.97 -21.46
CA VAL A 107 0.17 -8.19 -21.62
C VAL A 107 -0.61 -6.90 -21.94
N ALA A 108 -0.04 -5.73 -21.64
CA ALA A 108 -0.66 -4.43 -21.87
C ALA A 108 0.28 -3.47 -22.63
N PRO A 109 0.80 -3.86 -23.82
CA PRO A 109 1.75 -3.05 -24.58
C PRO A 109 1.18 -1.68 -24.99
N PHE A 110 -0.14 -1.54 -25.03
CA PHE A 110 -0.84 -0.28 -25.34
C PHE A 110 -0.58 0.83 -24.31
N TYR A 111 -0.09 0.52 -23.11
CA TYR A 111 0.37 1.55 -22.17
C TYR A 111 1.64 2.27 -22.61
N ARG A 112 2.42 1.73 -23.57
CA ARG A 112 3.55 2.44 -24.19
C ARG A 112 3.09 3.57 -25.10
N ASN A 113 1.94 3.41 -25.75
CA ASN A 113 1.45 4.34 -26.77
C ASN A 113 0.63 5.50 -26.19
N ALA A 114 0.24 5.43 -24.91
CA ALA A 114 -0.57 6.45 -24.25
C ALA A 114 0.20 7.76 -23.91
N ASN A 115 1.52 7.78 -24.11
CA ASN A 115 2.35 8.99 -23.95
C ASN A 115 2.58 9.75 -25.28
N ALA A 116 1.87 9.40 -26.36
CA ALA A 116 2.05 9.96 -27.70
C ALA A 116 0.96 10.99 -28.12
N ALA A 117 0.22 11.56 -27.17
CA ALA A 117 -0.78 12.59 -27.41
C ALA A 117 -0.54 13.81 -26.52
#